data_AF-A0A1G1NH37-F1
#
_entry.id   AF-A0A1G1NH37-F1
#
_cell.length_a   1.000
_cell.length_b   1.000
_cell.length_c   1.000
_cell.angle_alpha   90.00
_cell.angle_beta   90.00
_cell.angle_gamma   90.00
#
_symmetry.space_group_name_H-M   'P 1'
#
loop_
_entity.id
_entity.type
_entity.pdbx_description
1 polymer ?
#
loop_
_entity_poly.entity_id
_entity_poly.type
_entity_poly.pdbx_seq_one_letter_code
_entity_poly.pdbx_strand_id
1 'polypeptide(L)'
;YFLLPREPFIEIFAIDPKYIRKPAESFAYGPNLLNRKFKIAFSTIHKDPKTGALVPDNCVECLTNDMAIAPVLVNGKVSAFQVYVGGSQGERNGKPGTATLGKPLTIVPEAQLMKVLDGVVAVHQKYGDRQNRFWARLKYVIRKQGVDWFRAQVSNHAGFKLPLPEPTHDYGDRHLHFGWQEQPSNGLLAYGVFIENGRLSDTSSNGRLKSMVRDIVNKYPVEFMITPNQDVLFTNIPKGPMKEFEADLKKYGYGARNGKAYSALRLHSGACVGRDTCRLTYTESEKFEPLLIDELEQLGWGDLKESIGITGCERQCFRPATKTIGLVGSGVDRYQFKLFGDESARFQGKPLISSDGEEMYLRSVPREGVAVVIDALFKFYQKNRKTNEGLGAFHRRVGADGIIRHLQENEATKALMEKPAPTDCVLE
;
A
#
# COMPACT_ATOMS: atom_id res chain seq x y z
N TYR A 1 -1.58 -23.06 7.11
CA TYR A 1 -0.86 -22.78 8.36
C TYR A 1 -1.52 -21.68 9.20
N PHE A 2 -1.42 -20.38 8.88
CA PHE A 2 -1.98 -19.29 9.71
C PHE A 2 -3.50 -19.02 9.53
N LEU A 3 -4.30 -20.06 9.27
CA LEU A 3 -5.75 -19.90 9.20
C LEU A 3 -6.30 -19.76 10.62
N LEU A 4 -7.19 -18.80 10.85
CA LEU A 4 -7.88 -18.66 12.14
C LEU A 4 -8.74 -19.91 12.43
N PRO A 5 -9.01 -20.22 13.71
CA PRO A 5 -10.01 -21.21 14.10
C PRO A 5 -11.36 -20.90 13.43
N ARG A 6 -11.99 -21.91 12.85
CA ARG A 6 -13.18 -21.76 11.99
C ARG A 6 -14.44 -22.34 12.62
N GLU A 7 -14.30 -23.10 13.70
CA GLU A 7 -15.39 -23.81 14.37
C GLU A 7 -16.56 -22.86 14.72
N PRO A 8 -16.34 -21.69 15.33
CA PRO A 8 -17.44 -20.75 15.60
C PRO A 8 -18.07 -20.20 14.32
N PHE A 9 -17.29 -20.03 13.25
CA PHE A 9 -17.79 -19.53 11.96
C PHE A 9 -18.68 -20.56 11.26
N ILE A 10 -18.32 -21.84 11.35
CA ILE A 10 -19.12 -22.94 10.81
C ILE A 10 -20.45 -23.04 11.54
N GLU A 11 -20.41 -22.97 12.87
CA GLU A 11 -21.59 -23.06 13.73
C GLU A 11 -22.55 -21.90 13.50
N ILE A 12 -22.04 -20.66 13.53
CA ILE A 12 -22.88 -19.45 13.41
C ILE A 12 -23.50 -19.31 12.01
N PHE A 13 -22.76 -19.65 10.96
CA PHE A 13 -23.20 -19.45 9.57
C PHE A 13 -23.67 -20.74 8.87
N ALA A 14 -23.75 -21.85 9.59
CA ALA A 14 -24.17 -23.16 9.08
C ALA A 14 -23.46 -23.58 7.77
N ILE A 15 -22.14 -23.34 7.70
CA ILE A 15 -21.36 -23.64 6.50
C ILE A 15 -21.18 -25.15 6.38
N ASP A 16 -21.51 -25.70 5.21
CA ASP A 16 -21.29 -27.11 4.91
C ASP A 16 -19.79 -27.46 5.03
N PRO A 17 -19.41 -28.37 5.96
CA PRO A 17 -18.02 -28.74 6.19
C PRO A 17 -17.27 -29.24 4.94
N LYS A 18 -17.97 -29.71 3.90
CA LYS A 18 -17.34 -30.17 2.65
C LYS A 18 -16.60 -29.06 1.91
N TYR A 19 -17.01 -27.80 2.09
CA TYR A 19 -16.34 -26.64 1.47
C TYR A 19 -15.12 -26.17 2.27
N ILE A 20 -14.83 -26.82 3.39
CA ILE A 20 -13.79 -26.40 4.32
C ILE A 20 -12.53 -27.19 4.06
N ARG A 21 -11.53 -26.52 3.46
CA ARG A 21 -10.18 -27.07 3.35
C ARG A 21 -9.58 -27.21 4.75
N LYS A 22 -9.32 -28.44 5.21
CA LYS A 22 -8.58 -28.71 6.45
C LYS A 22 -7.07 -28.67 6.15
N PRO A 23 -6.30 -27.76 6.78
CA PRO A 23 -4.86 -27.74 6.57
C PRO A 23 -4.22 -28.94 7.28
N ALA A 24 -3.11 -29.45 6.73
CA ALA A 24 -2.30 -30.48 7.40
C ALA A 24 -1.71 -29.97 8.72
N GLU A 25 -1.32 -28.69 8.76
CA GLU A 25 -0.77 -28.03 9.93
C GLU A 25 -1.34 -26.62 10.11
N SER A 26 -1.48 -26.21 11.37
CA SER A 26 -1.99 -24.89 11.75
C SER A 26 -1.16 -24.25 12.85
N PHE A 27 -1.10 -22.91 12.83
CA PHE A 27 -0.52 -22.13 13.92
C PHE A 27 -1.31 -22.34 15.23
N ALA A 28 -0.60 -22.52 16.34
CA ALA A 28 -1.20 -22.66 17.66
C ALA A 28 -1.57 -21.29 18.25
N TYR A 29 -2.74 -20.78 17.87
CA TYR A 29 -3.29 -19.56 18.47
C TYR A 29 -3.58 -19.78 19.96
N GLY A 30 -3.22 -18.80 20.78
CA GLY A 30 -3.63 -18.77 22.19
C GLY A 30 -5.16 -18.62 22.32
N PRO A 31 -5.72 -18.85 23.53
CA PRO A 31 -7.17 -18.80 23.75
C PRO A 31 -7.80 -17.45 23.39
N ASN A 32 -7.02 -16.36 23.51
CA ASN A 32 -7.42 -15.00 23.16
C ASN A 32 -6.88 -14.54 21.79
N LEU A 33 -6.58 -15.48 20.88
CA LEU A 33 -5.95 -15.23 19.59
C LEU A 33 -4.72 -14.30 19.70
N LEU A 34 -4.42 -13.53 18.65
CA LEU A 34 -3.34 -12.53 18.65
C LEU A 34 -3.76 -11.22 19.32
N ASN A 35 -2.76 -10.43 19.72
CA ASN A 35 -2.90 -9.18 20.46
C ASN A 35 -3.60 -8.09 19.62
N ARG A 36 -3.41 -8.14 18.30
CA ARG A 36 -4.07 -7.28 17.31
C ARG A 36 -4.06 -7.98 15.94
N LYS A 37 -4.61 -7.32 14.91
CA LYS A 37 -4.50 -7.80 13.52
C LYS A 37 -3.02 -7.99 13.16
N PHE A 38 -2.73 -9.07 12.43
CA PHE A 38 -1.41 -9.40 11.93
C PHE A 38 -1.47 -9.53 10.41
N LYS A 39 -0.59 -8.82 9.70
CA LYS A 39 -0.56 -8.78 8.24
C LYS A 39 0.70 -9.44 7.72
N ILE A 40 0.53 -10.29 6.72
CA ILE A 40 1.62 -11.01 6.05
C ILE A 40 1.57 -10.67 4.57
N ALA A 41 2.70 -10.26 4.00
CA ALA A 41 2.85 -10.05 2.57
C ALA A 41 3.95 -10.94 2.01
N PHE A 42 3.67 -11.57 0.87
CA PHE A 42 4.67 -12.25 0.05
C PHE A 42 4.85 -11.40 -1.21
N SER A 43 6.04 -10.81 -1.40
CA SER A 43 6.39 -10.26 -2.70
C SER A 43 6.84 -11.37 -3.64
N THR A 44 7.02 -11.05 -4.91
CA THR A 44 7.38 -12.03 -5.93
C THR A 44 8.45 -11.50 -6.87
N ILE A 45 8.86 -12.34 -7.80
CA ILE A 45 9.70 -11.98 -8.94
C ILE A 45 8.98 -12.47 -10.18
N HIS A 46 8.89 -11.62 -11.18
CA HIS A 46 8.33 -11.99 -12.48
C HIS A 46 9.39 -11.81 -13.56
N LYS A 47 9.14 -12.44 -14.71
CA LYS A 47 9.96 -12.26 -15.89
C LYS A 47 9.39 -11.10 -16.70
N ASP A 48 10.19 -10.08 -16.97
CA ASP A 48 9.82 -9.02 -17.90
C ASP A 48 9.69 -9.65 -19.30
N PRO A 49 8.51 -9.56 -19.95
CA PRO A 49 8.29 -10.18 -21.25
C PRO A 49 9.08 -9.50 -22.38
N LYS A 50 9.50 -8.24 -22.22
CA LYS A 50 10.27 -7.49 -23.23
C LYS A 50 11.77 -7.79 -23.14
N THR A 51 12.31 -7.80 -21.92
CA THR A 51 13.76 -7.94 -21.70
C THR A 51 14.17 -9.36 -21.33
N GLY A 52 13.22 -10.19 -20.88
CA GLY A 52 13.47 -11.52 -20.33
C GLY A 52 14.11 -11.51 -18.94
N ALA A 53 14.37 -10.34 -18.36
CA ALA A 53 14.99 -10.19 -17.04
C ALA A 53 14.03 -10.62 -15.93
N LEU A 54 14.59 -11.16 -14.84
CA LEU A 54 13.84 -11.41 -13.61
C LEU A 54 13.81 -10.13 -12.78
N VAL A 55 12.61 -9.58 -12.58
CA VAL A 55 12.38 -8.30 -11.90
C VAL A 55 11.58 -8.55 -10.62
N PRO A 56 12.09 -8.12 -9.44
CA PRO A 56 11.32 -8.16 -8.20
C PRO A 56 10.07 -7.28 -8.28
N ASP A 57 9.03 -7.69 -7.57
CA ASP A 57 7.72 -7.06 -7.61
C ASP A 57 7.18 -6.79 -6.20
N ASN A 58 7.07 -5.51 -5.87
CA ASN A 58 6.56 -5.00 -4.61
C ASN A 58 5.09 -4.51 -4.70
N CYS A 59 4.27 -5.09 -5.58
CA CYS A 59 2.84 -4.78 -5.70
C CYS A 59 2.07 -4.87 -4.36
N VAL A 60 2.54 -5.74 -3.45
CA VAL A 60 2.00 -5.94 -2.09
C VAL A 60 2.44 -4.90 -1.06
N GLU A 61 3.33 -3.97 -1.43
CA GLU A 61 3.94 -2.97 -0.55
C GLU A 61 4.46 -3.61 0.74
N CYS A 62 5.40 -4.55 0.55
CA CYS A 62 5.82 -5.57 1.50
C CYS A 62 6.13 -4.97 2.89
N LEU A 63 6.91 -3.89 2.93
CA LEU A 63 7.35 -3.25 4.17
C LEU A 63 6.24 -2.56 4.97
N THR A 64 5.00 -2.52 4.49
CA THR A 64 3.86 -1.98 5.27
C THR A 64 3.17 -3.00 6.18
N ASN A 65 3.63 -4.26 6.14
CA ASN A 65 3.04 -5.41 6.82
C ASN A 65 3.80 -5.81 8.09
N ASP A 66 3.12 -6.48 9.03
CA ASP A 66 3.76 -6.93 10.28
C ASP A 66 4.88 -7.91 9.96
N MET A 67 4.68 -8.77 8.96
CA MET A 67 5.67 -9.67 8.40
C MET A 67 5.64 -9.58 6.87
N ALA A 68 6.82 -9.53 6.25
CA ALA A 68 6.94 -9.60 4.80
C ALA A 68 8.01 -10.58 4.38
N ILE A 69 7.80 -11.25 3.26
CA ILE A 69 8.68 -12.27 2.70
C ILE A 69 9.01 -11.86 1.28
N ALA A 70 10.30 -11.65 1.00
CA ALA A 70 10.79 -11.31 -0.33
C ALA A 70 11.75 -12.39 -0.85
N PRO A 71 11.55 -12.92 -2.07
CA PRO A 71 12.45 -13.90 -2.65
C PRO A 71 13.82 -13.29 -2.98
N VAL A 72 14.88 -14.05 -2.76
CA VAL A 72 16.26 -13.69 -3.07
C VAL A 72 16.75 -14.52 -4.26
N LEU A 73 17.16 -13.85 -5.33
CA LEU A 73 17.76 -14.50 -6.49
C LEU A 73 19.24 -14.78 -6.25
N VAL A 74 19.63 -16.02 -6.51
CA VAL A 74 21.02 -16.43 -6.63
C VAL A 74 21.14 -17.15 -7.98
N ASN A 75 21.99 -16.65 -8.87
CA ASN A 75 22.20 -17.22 -10.21
C ASN A 75 20.90 -17.44 -11.01
N GLY A 76 19.98 -16.47 -10.95
CA GLY A 76 18.69 -16.53 -11.67
C GLY A 76 17.66 -17.49 -11.08
N LYS A 77 17.87 -18.02 -9.86
CA LYS A 77 16.90 -18.87 -9.15
C LYS A 77 16.60 -18.34 -7.76
N VAL A 78 15.33 -18.41 -7.36
CA VAL A 78 14.93 -18.14 -5.98
C VAL A 78 15.54 -19.21 -5.09
N SER A 79 16.52 -18.82 -4.27
CA SER A 79 17.29 -19.76 -3.43
C SER A 79 17.11 -19.51 -1.94
N ALA A 80 16.62 -18.34 -1.58
CA ALA A 80 16.32 -17.95 -0.20
C ALA A 80 15.22 -16.91 -0.17
N PHE A 81 14.76 -16.58 1.03
CA PHE A 81 13.77 -15.56 1.29
C PHE A 81 14.26 -14.62 2.39
N GLN A 82 14.25 -13.33 2.11
CA GLN A 82 14.42 -12.31 3.14
C GLN A 82 13.09 -12.08 3.86
N VAL A 83 13.12 -12.17 5.19
CA VAL A 83 11.99 -11.87 6.05
C VAL A 83 12.17 -10.47 6.64
N TYR A 84 11.12 -9.66 6.60
CA TYR A 84 11.03 -8.36 7.25
C TYR A 84 9.95 -8.36 8.33
N VAL A 85 10.11 -7.55 9.38
CA VAL A 85 9.15 -7.45 10.49
C VAL A 85 8.90 -6.02 10.97
N GLY A 86 7.69 -5.78 11.48
CA GLY A 86 7.34 -4.52 12.16
C GLY A 86 6.88 -3.38 11.27
N GLY A 87 6.43 -3.66 10.04
CA GLY A 87 5.77 -2.69 9.19
C GLY A 87 4.33 -2.42 9.62
N SER A 88 3.90 -1.16 9.63
CA SER A 88 2.50 -0.78 9.86
C SER A 88 2.24 0.72 9.70
N GLN A 89 1.19 1.05 8.93
CA GLN A 89 0.84 2.44 8.61
C GLN A 89 -0.07 3.16 9.62
N GLY A 90 -0.85 2.45 10.44
CA GLY A 90 -1.84 3.11 11.31
C GLY A 90 -1.21 3.95 12.43
N GLU A 91 -1.70 5.17 12.63
CA GLU A 91 -1.26 6.12 13.64
C GLU A 91 -2.43 6.55 14.54
N ARG A 92 -2.16 7.51 15.44
CA ARG A 92 -3.19 8.24 16.19
C ARG A 92 -2.77 9.69 16.35
N ASN A 93 -3.60 10.60 15.89
CA ASN A 93 -3.41 12.02 16.01
C ASN A 93 -3.36 12.41 17.51
N GLY A 94 -2.39 13.24 17.88
CA GLY A 94 -2.20 13.67 19.27
C GLY A 94 -1.63 12.61 20.22
N LYS A 95 -1.14 11.47 19.70
CA LYS A 95 -0.37 10.48 20.48
C LYS A 95 0.92 10.12 19.76
N PRO A 96 1.97 9.67 20.48
CA PRO A 96 3.23 9.22 19.88
C PRO A 96 3.10 7.89 19.14
N GLY A 97 2.38 7.89 18.01
CA GLY A 97 2.24 6.75 17.11
C GLY A 97 2.79 7.10 15.74
N THR A 98 3.74 6.31 15.26
CA THR A 98 4.41 6.51 13.97
C THR A 98 4.09 5.37 13.02
N ALA A 99 3.82 5.68 11.75
CA ALA A 99 3.86 4.70 10.68
C ALA A 99 5.29 4.18 10.49
N THR A 100 5.43 2.88 10.28
CA THR A 100 6.74 2.23 10.18
C THR A 100 6.81 1.32 8.96
N LEU A 101 8.00 1.26 8.38
CA LEU A 101 8.39 0.24 7.42
C LEU A 101 9.01 -0.96 8.14
N GLY A 102 8.85 -2.15 7.57
CA GLY A 102 9.40 -3.38 8.10
C GLY A 102 10.93 -3.37 8.12
N LYS A 103 11.52 -3.85 9.21
CA LYS A 103 12.97 -4.00 9.37
C LYS A 103 13.41 -5.39 8.93
N PRO A 104 14.58 -5.53 8.28
CA PRO A 104 15.09 -6.83 7.86
C PRO A 104 15.38 -7.72 9.08
N LEU A 105 14.81 -8.93 9.09
CA LEU A 105 14.93 -9.91 10.16
C LEU A 105 16.02 -10.93 9.84
N THR A 106 15.92 -11.66 8.73
CA THR A 106 16.82 -12.76 8.38
C THR A 106 16.67 -13.14 6.91
N ILE A 107 17.64 -13.88 6.36
CA ILE A 107 17.51 -14.60 5.09
C ILE A 107 17.61 -16.09 5.36
N VAL A 108 16.64 -16.86 4.88
CA VAL A 108 16.61 -18.31 5.06
C VAL A 108 16.18 -19.05 3.78
N PRO A 109 16.65 -20.28 3.55
CA PRO A 109 16.13 -21.13 2.49
C PRO A 109 14.68 -21.54 2.76
N GLU A 110 13.97 -22.00 1.72
CA GLU A 110 12.57 -22.43 1.80
C GLU A 110 12.30 -23.43 2.93
N ALA A 111 13.19 -24.42 3.09
CA ALA A 111 13.07 -25.47 4.09
C ALA A 111 13.05 -24.96 5.55
N GLN A 112 13.56 -23.74 5.79
CA GLN A 112 13.57 -23.10 7.12
C GLN A 112 12.49 -22.02 7.26
N LEU A 113 11.91 -21.55 6.15
CA LEU A 113 11.03 -20.38 6.11
C LEU A 113 9.87 -20.53 7.07
N MET A 114 9.13 -21.64 7.02
CA MET A 114 7.95 -21.82 7.86
C MET A 114 8.24 -21.79 9.37
N LYS A 115 9.40 -22.30 9.82
CA LYS A 115 9.82 -22.21 11.23
C LYS A 115 10.08 -20.77 11.66
N VAL A 116 10.65 -19.95 10.76
CA VAL A 116 10.85 -18.51 11.01
C VAL A 116 9.50 -17.80 11.06
N LEU A 117 8.61 -18.02 10.09
CA LEU A 117 7.30 -17.35 10.05
C LEU A 117 6.47 -17.70 11.28
N ASP A 118 6.46 -18.98 11.68
CA ASP A 118 5.81 -19.44 12.91
C ASP A 118 6.39 -18.73 14.15
N GLY A 119 7.71 -18.68 14.27
CA GLY A 119 8.39 -17.98 15.35
C GLY A 119 8.09 -16.48 15.41
N VAL A 120 7.98 -15.79 14.27
CA VAL A 120 7.60 -14.36 14.25
C VAL A 120 6.20 -14.17 14.86
N VAL A 121 5.22 -15.00 14.47
CA VAL A 121 3.85 -14.90 14.99
C VAL A 121 3.80 -15.31 16.47
N ALA A 122 4.53 -16.36 16.87
CA ALA A 122 4.61 -16.82 18.26
C ALA A 122 5.22 -15.76 19.20
N VAL A 123 6.33 -15.14 18.80
CA VAL A 123 6.96 -14.05 19.56
C VAL A 123 6.01 -12.85 19.65
N HIS A 124 5.31 -12.49 18.57
CA HIS A 124 4.30 -11.43 18.65
C HIS A 124 3.17 -11.79 19.61
N GLN A 125 2.62 -13.02 19.54
CA GLN A 125 1.55 -13.51 20.42
C GLN A 125 1.93 -13.38 21.90
N LYS A 126 3.19 -13.67 22.22
CA LYS A 126 3.75 -13.64 23.58
C LYS A 126 4.04 -12.22 24.09
N TYR A 127 4.63 -11.36 23.26
CA TYR A 127 5.19 -10.08 23.71
C TYR A 127 4.39 -8.84 23.27
N GLY A 128 3.38 -8.99 22.40
CA GLY A 128 2.50 -7.89 22.04
C GLY A 128 1.69 -7.37 23.23
N ASP A 129 1.41 -6.07 23.26
CA ASP A 129 0.58 -5.48 24.32
C ASP A 129 -0.87 -5.99 24.22
N ARG A 130 -1.42 -6.53 25.32
CA ARG A 130 -2.84 -6.93 25.42
C ARG A 130 -3.68 -5.96 26.25
N GLN A 131 -3.04 -5.09 27.03
CA GLN A 131 -3.72 -4.10 27.87
C GLN A 131 -4.10 -2.87 27.05
N ASN A 132 -3.18 -2.39 26.21
CA ASN A 132 -3.41 -1.21 25.39
C ASN A 132 -3.40 -1.55 23.89
N ARG A 133 -4.60 -1.60 23.31
CA ARG A 133 -4.82 -1.87 21.87
C ARG A 133 -4.09 -0.91 20.94
N PHE A 134 -3.74 0.29 21.41
CA PHE A 134 -2.94 1.24 20.62
C PHE A 134 -1.52 0.72 20.40
N TRP A 135 -0.91 0.13 21.42
CA TRP A 135 0.45 -0.40 21.39
C TRP A 135 0.55 -1.88 20.99
N ALA A 136 -0.59 -2.51 20.67
CA ALA A 136 -0.71 -3.96 20.46
C ALA A 136 -0.15 -4.50 19.13
N ARG A 137 0.30 -3.64 18.19
CA ARG A 137 0.86 -4.10 16.89
C ARG A 137 2.35 -4.43 17.01
N LEU A 138 2.82 -5.36 16.16
CA LEU A 138 4.22 -5.83 16.19
C LEU A 138 5.24 -4.69 16.09
N LYS A 139 4.95 -3.63 15.31
CA LYS A 139 5.82 -2.45 15.21
C LYS A 139 6.26 -1.87 16.56
N TYR A 140 5.42 -1.94 17.59
CA TYR A 140 5.74 -1.39 18.91
C TYR A 140 6.61 -2.32 19.74
N VAL A 141 6.47 -3.64 19.56
CA VAL A 141 7.44 -4.61 20.11
C VAL A 141 8.81 -4.35 19.51
N ILE A 142 8.88 -4.19 18.18
CA ILE A 142 10.14 -3.88 17.48
C ILE A 142 10.71 -2.52 17.90
N ARG A 143 9.87 -1.48 18.06
CA ARG A 143 10.31 -0.15 18.52
C ARG A 143 10.86 -0.20 19.95
N LYS A 144 10.20 -0.93 20.86
CA LYS A 144 10.59 -1.00 22.27
C LYS A 144 11.82 -1.88 22.52
N GLN A 145 11.88 -3.05 21.89
CA GLN A 145 12.90 -4.07 22.18
C GLN A 145 14.06 -4.06 21.19
N GLY A 146 13.85 -3.53 19.97
CA GLY A 146 14.82 -3.62 18.88
C GLY A 146 14.65 -4.90 18.04
N VAL A 147 15.12 -4.83 16.79
CA VAL A 147 15.03 -5.95 15.83
C VAL A 147 15.96 -7.10 16.19
N ASP A 148 17.12 -6.83 16.78
CA ASP A 148 18.09 -7.86 17.16
C ASP A 148 17.59 -8.72 18.33
N TRP A 149 16.98 -8.08 19.33
CA TRP A 149 16.28 -8.81 20.40
C TRP A 149 15.18 -9.70 19.82
N PHE A 150 14.38 -9.15 18.90
CA PHE A 150 13.30 -9.91 18.26
C PHE A 150 13.85 -11.11 17.46
N ARG A 151 14.93 -10.91 16.70
CA ARG A 151 15.66 -11.98 16.00
C ARG A 151 16.10 -13.09 16.95
N ALA A 152 16.65 -12.75 18.12
CA ALA A 152 17.04 -13.73 19.12
C ALA A 152 15.84 -14.55 19.64
N GLN A 153 14.69 -13.90 19.88
CA GLN A 153 13.48 -14.62 20.30
C GLN A 153 12.96 -15.57 19.21
N VAL A 154 12.93 -15.13 17.96
CA VAL A 154 12.51 -15.98 16.82
C VAL A 154 13.50 -17.12 16.61
N SER A 155 14.80 -16.86 16.77
CA SER A 155 15.86 -17.88 16.70
C SER A 155 15.70 -18.98 17.75
N ASN A 156 15.41 -18.59 19.00
CA ASN A 156 15.12 -19.53 20.09
C ASN A 156 13.89 -20.39 19.79
N HIS A 157 12.83 -19.78 19.25
CA HIS A 157 11.61 -20.50 18.86
C HIS A 157 11.85 -21.45 17.68
N ALA A 158 12.57 -21.01 16.66
CA ALA A 158 12.83 -21.77 15.45
C ALA A 158 13.80 -22.95 15.68
N GLY A 159 14.56 -22.93 16.78
CA GLY A 159 15.50 -23.99 17.16
C GLY A 159 16.84 -23.94 16.42
N PHE A 160 17.18 -22.80 15.80
CA PHE A 160 18.47 -22.59 15.15
C PHE A 160 18.83 -21.10 15.12
N LYS A 161 20.13 -20.80 15.00
CA LYS A 161 20.63 -19.43 14.87
C LYS A 161 20.18 -18.84 13.53
N LEU A 162 19.35 -17.79 13.57
CA LEU A 162 18.93 -17.10 12.36
C LEU A 162 20.13 -16.43 11.68
N PRO A 163 20.35 -16.65 10.36
CA PRO A 163 21.32 -15.89 9.59
C PRO A 163 21.03 -14.39 9.61
N LEU A 164 22.06 -13.58 9.42
CA LEU A 164 21.87 -12.14 9.25
C LEU A 164 21.13 -11.83 7.94
N PRO A 165 20.30 -10.79 7.90
CA PRO A 165 19.67 -10.35 6.67
C PRO A 165 20.66 -9.60 5.76
N GLU A 166 20.26 -9.37 4.51
CA GLU A 166 20.90 -8.44 3.57
C GLU A 166 20.22 -7.06 3.66
N PRO A 167 20.84 -6.05 4.29
CA PRO A 167 20.24 -4.74 4.50
C PRO A 167 19.85 -4.02 3.20
N THR A 168 20.55 -4.30 2.10
CA THR A 168 20.37 -3.64 0.80
C THR A 168 19.55 -4.46 -0.20
N HIS A 169 18.88 -5.52 0.25
CA HIS A 169 18.10 -6.40 -0.63
C HIS A 169 17.07 -5.59 -1.43
N ASP A 170 17.12 -5.79 -2.74
CA ASP A 170 16.18 -5.20 -3.67
C ASP A 170 14.95 -6.11 -3.84
N TYR A 171 13.82 -5.65 -3.34
CA TYR A 171 12.50 -6.27 -3.50
C TYR A 171 11.64 -5.57 -4.57
N GLY A 172 12.25 -4.66 -5.35
CA GLY A 172 11.64 -4.04 -6.53
C GLY A 172 10.69 -2.89 -6.24
N ASP A 173 10.08 -2.39 -7.33
CA ASP A 173 9.09 -1.33 -7.33
C ASP A 173 7.67 -1.89 -7.24
N ARG A 174 6.68 -1.02 -6.97
CA ARG A 174 5.26 -1.39 -6.94
C ARG A 174 4.73 -1.59 -8.36
N HIS A 175 4.40 -2.82 -8.73
CA HIS A 175 3.76 -3.09 -10.01
C HIS A 175 2.23 -3.04 -9.88
N LEU A 176 1.56 -2.42 -10.86
CA LEU A 176 0.10 -2.27 -10.89
C LEU A 176 -0.59 -3.36 -11.73
N HIS A 177 0.18 -4.09 -12.53
CA HIS A 177 -0.27 -5.24 -13.34
C HIS A 177 -1.35 -4.93 -14.39
N PHE A 178 -1.43 -3.69 -14.90
CA PHE A 178 -2.40 -3.35 -15.95
C PHE A 178 -2.05 -3.93 -17.32
N GLY A 179 -3.09 -4.24 -18.09
CA GLY A 179 -2.96 -4.73 -19.46
C GLY A 179 -2.52 -6.19 -19.56
N TRP A 180 -2.17 -6.59 -20.78
CA TRP A 180 -1.81 -7.96 -21.13
C TRP A 180 -0.46 -8.39 -20.55
N GLN A 181 -0.45 -9.55 -19.91
CA GLN A 181 0.75 -10.23 -19.41
C GLN A 181 0.64 -11.72 -19.75
N GLU A 182 1.77 -12.36 -20.06
CA GLU A 182 1.82 -13.82 -20.22
C GLU A 182 2.14 -14.48 -18.88
N GLN A 183 1.37 -15.51 -18.52
CA GLN A 183 1.55 -16.28 -17.30
C GLN A 183 2.66 -17.33 -17.51
N PRO A 184 3.77 -17.26 -16.74
CA PRO A 184 4.90 -18.18 -16.94
C PRO A 184 4.57 -19.64 -16.65
N SER A 185 3.55 -19.90 -15.80
CA SER A 185 3.21 -21.25 -15.33
C SER A 185 2.48 -22.11 -16.38
N ASN A 186 1.76 -21.49 -17.32
CA ASN A 186 0.92 -22.20 -18.28
C ASN A 186 0.91 -21.58 -19.69
N GLY A 187 1.60 -20.46 -19.92
CA GLY A 187 1.63 -19.77 -21.22
C GLY A 187 0.31 -19.11 -21.63
N LEU A 188 -0.70 -19.08 -20.75
CA LEU A 188 -1.94 -18.33 -20.97
C LEU A 188 -1.72 -16.85 -20.64
N LEU A 189 -2.68 -16.00 -21.00
CA LEU A 189 -2.60 -14.57 -20.73
C LEU A 189 -3.35 -14.19 -19.44
N ALA A 190 -2.95 -13.08 -18.87
CA ALA A 190 -3.69 -12.33 -17.87
C ALA A 190 -3.91 -10.90 -18.38
N TYR A 191 -5.01 -10.28 -17.97
CA TYR A 191 -5.31 -8.88 -18.27
C TYR A 191 -5.71 -8.14 -16.99
N GLY A 192 -4.91 -7.14 -16.59
CA GLY A 192 -5.24 -6.29 -15.46
C GLY A 192 -6.08 -5.10 -15.87
N VAL A 193 -7.13 -4.86 -15.10
CA VAL A 193 -8.06 -3.74 -15.29
C VAL A 193 -7.98 -2.79 -14.11
N PHE A 194 -7.86 -1.50 -14.42
CA PHE A 194 -7.91 -0.44 -13.43
C PHE A 194 -9.34 -0.28 -12.91
N ILE A 195 -9.53 -0.37 -11.60
CA ILE A 195 -10.82 -0.11 -10.96
C ILE A 195 -10.59 1.01 -9.97
N GLU A 196 -11.00 2.23 -10.34
CA GLU A 196 -10.85 3.42 -9.48
C GLU A 196 -11.43 3.15 -8.07
N ASN A 197 -10.55 3.19 -7.07
CA ASN A 197 -10.83 2.87 -5.66
C ASN A 197 -11.40 1.46 -5.39
N GLY A 198 -11.25 0.52 -6.33
CA GLY A 198 -11.79 -0.84 -6.26
C GLY A 198 -13.32 -0.93 -6.30
N ARG A 199 -14.01 0.14 -6.69
CA ARG A 199 -15.48 0.17 -6.70
C ARG A 199 -16.06 -0.41 -7.99
N LEU A 200 -16.44 -1.68 -7.95
CA LEU A 200 -17.26 -2.31 -9.00
C LEU A 200 -18.72 -1.84 -8.88
N SER A 201 -19.09 -0.83 -9.65
CA SER A 201 -20.45 -0.29 -9.75
C SER A 201 -20.87 -0.12 -11.21
N ASP A 202 -22.18 -0.13 -11.46
CA ASP A 202 -22.74 0.23 -12.76
C ASP A 202 -23.17 1.71 -12.84
N THR A 203 -23.04 2.44 -11.74
CA THR A 203 -23.49 3.83 -11.62
C THR A 203 -22.34 4.83 -11.54
N SER A 204 -21.08 4.39 -11.70
CA SER A 204 -19.92 5.27 -11.63
C SER A 204 -19.65 5.94 -12.98
N SER A 205 -18.89 7.03 -12.97
CA SER A 205 -18.40 7.74 -14.16
C SER A 205 -17.36 6.95 -14.96
N ASN A 206 -16.94 5.77 -14.49
CA ASN A 206 -15.96 4.90 -15.15
C ASN A 206 -16.62 3.76 -15.93
N GLY A 207 -17.94 3.82 -16.13
CA GLY A 207 -18.71 2.83 -16.88
C GLY A 207 -19.42 1.78 -16.01
N ARG A 208 -19.96 0.76 -16.67
CA ARG A 208 -20.76 -0.32 -16.08
C ARG A 208 -19.88 -1.48 -15.59
N LEU A 209 -18.99 -1.20 -14.65
CA LEU A 209 -17.90 -2.10 -14.27
C LEU A 209 -18.37 -3.38 -13.56
N LYS A 210 -19.50 -3.34 -12.84
CA LYS A 210 -20.05 -4.53 -12.18
C LYS A 210 -20.61 -5.51 -13.22
N SER A 211 -21.40 -5.01 -14.16
CA SER A 211 -21.90 -5.78 -15.30
C SER A 211 -20.74 -6.32 -16.15
N MET A 212 -19.73 -5.48 -16.41
CA MET A 212 -18.52 -5.86 -17.16
C MET A 212 -17.84 -7.09 -16.55
N VAL A 213 -17.50 -7.05 -15.26
CA VAL A 213 -16.81 -8.17 -14.59
C VAL A 213 -17.64 -9.44 -14.66
N ARG A 214 -18.94 -9.37 -14.36
CA ARG A 214 -19.84 -10.53 -14.41
C ARG A 214 -19.85 -11.17 -15.80
N ASP A 215 -20.01 -10.35 -16.84
CA ASP A 215 -20.21 -10.85 -18.20
C ASP A 215 -18.90 -11.38 -18.81
N ILE A 216 -17.75 -10.79 -18.45
CA ILE A 216 -16.43 -11.32 -18.82
C ILE A 216 -16.16 -12.67 -18.17
N VAL A 217 -16.41 -12.82 -16.85
CA VAL A 217 -16.20 -14.10 -16.13
C VAL A 217 -17.12 -15.20 -16.66
N ASN A 218 -18.33 -14.86 -17.11
CA ASN A 218 -19.25 -15.84 -17.71
C ASN A 218 -18.87 -16.22 -19.15
N LYS A 219 -18.28 -15.29 -19.91
CA LYS A 219 -17.98 -15.50 -21.34
C LYS A 219 -16.64 -16.22 -21.55
N TYR A 220 -15.63 -15.90 -20.75
CA TYR A 220 -14.27 -16.41 -20.93
C TYR A 220 -13.90 -17.40 -19.82
N PRO A 221 -13.03 -18.40 -20.09
CA PRO A 221 -12.57 -19.37 -19.09
C PRO A 221 -11.49 -18.75 -18.18
N VAL A 222 -11.85 -17.68 -17.47
CA VAL A 222 -10.94 -16.88 -16.66
C VAL A 222 -11.11 -17.14 -15.18
N GLU A 223 -10.03 -16.95 -14.42
CA GLU A 223 -10.13 -16.74 -12.97
C GLU A 223 -10.05 -15.25 -12.66
N PHE A 224 -10.75 -14.83 -11.62
CA PHE A 224 -10.81 -13.45 -11.17
C PHE A 224 -9.95 -13.28 -9.91
N MET A 225 -8.94 -12.41 -9.99
CA MET A 225 -8.07 -12.06 -8.86
C MET A 225 -8.16 -10.57 -8.57
N ILE A 226 -7.93 -10.19 -7.31
CA ILE A 226 -7.90 -8.79 -6.87
C ILE A 226 -6.47 -8.44 -6.50
N THR A 227 -6.00 -7.26 -6.90
CA THR A 227 -4.67 -6.77 -6.57
C THR A 227 -4.63 -6.02 -5.23
N PRO A 228 -3.47 -5.90 -4.58
CA PRO A 228 -3.31 -5.05 -3.39
C PRO A 228 -3.52 -3.54 -3.64
N ASN A 229 -3.61 -3.13 -4.92
CA ASN A 229 -3.88 -1.77 -5.37
C ASN A 229 -5.38 -1.52 -5.63
N GLN A 230 -6.25 -2.48 -5.26
CA GLN A 230 -7.72 -2.42 -5.43
C GLN A 230 -8.21 -2.73 -6.85
N ASP A 231 -7.31 -3.12 -7.74
CA ASP A 231 -7.62 -3.46 -9.12
C ASP A 231 -7.96 -4.94 -9.30
N VAL A 232 -8.29 -5.31 -10.53
CA VAL A 232 -8.69 -6.68 -10.89
C VAL A 232 -7.75 -7.26 -11.94
N LEU A 233 -7.50 -8.56 -11.85
CA LEU A 233 -6.83 -9.36 -12.87
C LEU A 233 -7.78 -10.46 -13.35
N PHE A 234 -7.99 -10.53 -14.66
CA PHE A 234 -8.54 -11.71 -15.31
C PHE A 234 -7.38 -12.60 -15.75
N THR A 235 -7.25 -13.79 -15.20
CA THR A 235 -6.16 -14.72 -15.51
C THR A 235 -6.66 -15.88 -16.37
N ASN A 236 -5.74 -16.66 -16.93
CA ASN A 236 -6.00 -17.85 -17.74
C ASN A 236 -6.76 -17.58 -19.06
N ILE A 237 -6.57 -16.39 -19.63
CA ILE A 237 -7.16 -16.02 -20.92
C ILE A 237 -6.39 -16.72 -22.06
N PRO A 238 -7.03 -17.47 -22.96
CA PRO A 238 -6.37 -18.00 -24.16
C PRO A 238 -5.80 -16.89 -25.05
N LYS A 239 -4.76 -17.16 -25.85
CA LYS A 239 -4.11 -16.12 -26.69
C LYS A 239 -4.99 -15.59 -27.84
N GLY A 240 -5.93 -16.37 -28.34
CA GLY A 240 -6.78 -16.01 -29.49
C GLY A 240 -7.66 -14.74 -29.34
N PRO A 241 -8.42 -14.57 -28.25
CA PRO A 241 -9.44 -13.52 -28.14
C PRO A 241 -8.97 -12.12 -27.67
N MET A 242 -7.68 -11.76 -27.70
CA MET A 242 -7.21 -10.49 -27.08
C MET A 242 -8.00 -9.24 -27.53
N LYS A 243 -8.20 -9.06 -28.84
CA LYS A 243 -8.94 -7.89 -29.39
C LYS A 243 -10.43 -7.93 -29.04
N GLU A 244 -11.03 -9.12 -29.04
CA GLU A 244 -12.43 -9.30 -28.67
C GLU A 244 -12.65 -9.03 -27.18
N PHE A 245 -11.74 -9.51 -26.34
CA PHE A 245 -11.74 -9.30 -24.91
C PHE A 245 -11.71 -7.80 -24.57
N GLU A 246 -10.77 -7.04 -25.17
CA GLU A 246 -10.72 -5.59 -24.99
C GLU A 246 -11.98 -4.87 -25.51
N ALA A 247 -12.52 -5.33 -26.65
CA ALA A 247 -13.75 -4.77 -27.19
C ALA A 247 -14.94 -5.01 -26.25
N ASP A 248 -15.02 -6.19 -25.62
CA ASP A 248 -16.05 -6.49 -24.63
C ASP A 248 -15.95 -5.62 -23.39
N LEU A 249 -14.75 -5.34 -22.89
CA LEU A 249 -14.56 -4.37 -21.80
C LEU A 249 -15.11 -2.98 -22.19
N LYS A 250 -14.74 -2.50 -23.39
CA LYS A 250 -15.16 -1.19 -23.90
C LYS A 250 -16.67 -1.05 -24.08
N LYS A 251 -17.42 -2.13 -24.35
CA LYS A 251 -18.89 -2.10 -24.41
C LYS A 251 -19.53 -1.61 -23.10
N TYR A 252 -18.84 -1.76 -21.98
CA TYR A 252 -19.28 -1.27 -20.68
C TYR A 252 -18.72 0.12 -20.33
N GLY A 253 -18.03 0.80 -21.25
CA GLY A 253 -17.43 2.11 -21.01
C GLY A 253 -16.10 2.08 -20.26
N TYR A 254 -15.48 0.90 -20.10
CA TYR A 254 -14.16 0.78 -19.47
C TYR A 254 -13.05 1.41 -20.33
N GLY A 255 -12.05 1.97 -19.65
CA GLY A 255 -10.81 2.47 -20.26
C GLY A 255 -10.79 3.98 -20.46
N ALA A 256 -11.86 4.69 -20.08
CA ALA A 256 -11.92 6.14 -20.17
C ALA A 256 -12.67 6.76 -18.99
N ARG A 257 -12.36 8.03 -18.74
CA ARG A 257 -13.09 8.94 -17.84
C ARG A 257 -13.13 10.32 -18.49
N ASN A 258 -14.27 11.01 -18.41
CA ASN A 258 -14.44 12.35 -19.00
C ASN A 258 -14.02 12.41 -20.49
N GLY A 259 -14.28 11.34 -21.25
CA GLY A 259 -13.94 11.23 -22.67
C GLY A 259 -12.45 11.01 -22.98
N LYS A 260 -11.59 10.82 -21.98
CA LYS A 260 -10.15 10.58 -22.14
C LYS A 260 -9.74 9.23 -21.55
N ALA A 261 -8.67 8.64 -22.05
CA ALA A 261 -8.07 7.46 -21.43
C ALA A 261 -7.62 7.77 -19.99
N TYR A 262 -7.57 6.77 -19.12
CA TYR A 262 -7.09 6.96 -17.75
C TYR A 262 -5.65 7.50 -17.75
N SER A 263 -5.44 8.59 -17.02
CA SER A 263 -4.14 9.27 -16.93
C SER A 263 -3.15 8.47 -16.06
N ALA A 264 -1.85 8.75 -16.22
CA ALA A 264 -0.83 8.13 -15.39
C ALA A 264 -1.03 8.43 -13.90
N LEU A 265 -1.36 9.67 -13.56
CA LEU A 265 -1.62 10.10 -12.18
C LEU A 265 -2.80 9.32 -11.57
N ARG A 266 -3.89 9.15 -12.34
CA ARG A 266 -5.08 8.40 -11.90
C ARG A 266 -4.77 6.93 -11.63
N LEU A 267 -4.07 6.29 -12.56
CA LEU A 267 -3.70 4.87 -12.46
C LEU A 267 -2.84 4.56 -11.21
N HIS A 268 -2.06 5.53 -10.72
CA HIS A 268 -1.18 5.35 -9.55
C HIS A 268 -1.81 5.83 -8.23
N SER A 269 -2.97 6.49 -8.30
CA SER A 269 -3.65 7.11 -7.16
C SER A 269 -4.82 6.28 -6.68
N GLY A 270 -5.26 6.56 -5.46
CA GLY A 270 -6.45 5.91 -4.92
C GLY A 270 -6.69 6.24 -3.45
N ALA A 271 -7.71 5.60 -2.89
CA ALA A 271 -8.22 5.95 -1.59
C ALA A 271 -8.77 4.76 -0.80
N CYS A 272 -8.89 4.96 0.52
CA CYS A 272 -9.71 4.08 1.35
C CYS A 272 -11.20 4.46 1.22
N VAL A 273 -12.08 3.63 1.78
CA VAL A 273 -13.53 3.78 1.65
C VAL A 273 -14.06 5.15 2.12
N GLY A 274 -13.58 5.68 3.26
CA GLY A 274 -14.06 6.98 3.74
C GLY A 274 -15.49 6.95 4.29
N ARG A 275 -16.29 8.01 4.08
CA ARG A 275 -17.61 8.22 4.73
C ARG A 275 -18.67 7.22 4.25
N ASP A 276 -19.87 7.38 4.78
CA ASP A 276 -21.06 6.52 4.69
C ASP A 276 -20.95 5.16 5.38
N THR A 277 -19.81 4.47 5.27
CA THR A 277 -19.66 3.10 5.78
C THR A 277 -18.51 2.93 6.77
N CYS A 278 -17.43 3.70 6.68
CA CYS A 278 -16.36 3.64 7.67
C CYS A 278 -16.72 4.45 8.93
N ARG A 279 -16.91 3.76 10.05
CA ARG A 279 -17.21 4.38 11.36
C ARG A 279 -16.02 5.13 11.99
N LEU A 280 -14.83 5.06 11.40
CA LEU A 280 -13.60 5.64 11.95
C LEU A 280 -13.15 6.91 11.22
N THR A 281 -13.77 7.22 10.09
CA THR A 281 -13.32 8.30 9.21
C THR A 281 -13.70 9.67 9.77
N TYR A 282 -12.90 10.69 9.45
CA TYR A 282 -13.20 12.08 9.78
C TYR A 282 -13.73 12.84 8.56
N THR A 283 -13.26 12.47 7.39
CA THR A 283 -13.57 13.10 6.10
C THR A 283 -13.77 12.05 5.01
N GLU A 284 -14.12 12.52 3.82
CA GLU A 284 -14.20 11.73 2.59
C GLU A 284 -12.84 11.16 2.19
N SER A 285 -12.87 10.09 1.39
CA SER A 285 -11.68 9.62 0.70
C SER A 285 -12.04 9.03 -0.65
N GLU A 286 -12.74 7.89 -0.70
CA GLU A 286 -13.14 7.24 -1.97
C GLU A 286 -13.93 8.16 -2.90
N LYS A 287 -14.84 8.96 -2.35
CA LYS A 287 -15.63 9.92 -3.15
C LYS A 287 -14.87 11.19 -3.51
N PHE A 288 -13.85 11.54 -2.74
CA PHE A 288 -13.06 12.75 -2.99
C PHE A 288 -11.96 12.50 -4.01
N GLU A 289 -11.33 11.33 -3.97
CA GLU A 289 -10.19 11.01 -4.82
C GLU A 289 -10.45 11.22 -6.32
N PRO A 290 -11.55 10.72 -6.92
CA PRO A 290 -11.78 10.91 -8.34
C PRO A 290 -11.94 12.37 -8.75
N LEU A 291 -12.52 13.19 -7.86
CA LEU A 291 -12.74 14.62 -8.06
C LEU A 291 -11.43 15.40 -7.97
N LEU A 292 -10.58 15.05 -7.01
CA LEU A 292 -9.25 15.64 -6.89
C LEU A 292 -8.41 15.33 -8.13
N ILE A 293 -8.42 14.08 -8.60
CA ILE A 293 -7.68 13.70 -9.80
C ILE A 293 -8.26 14.38 -11.06
N ASP A 294 -9.59 14.53 -11.17
CA ASP A 294 -10.22 15.29 -12.27
C ASP A 294 -9.70 16.74 -12.32
N GLU A 295 -9.62 17.40 -11.17
CA GLU A 295 -9.11 18.78 -11.06
C GLU A 295 -7.63 18.88 -11.45
N LEU A 296 -6.79 17.94 -10.97
CA LEU A 296 -5.37 17.90 -11.31
C LEU A 296 -5.14 17.58 -12.80
N GLU A 297 -5.96 16.71 -13.40
CA GLU A 297 -5.92 16.44 -14.84
C GLU A 297 -6.30 17.68 -15.66
N GLN A 298 -7.26 18.48 -15.21
CA GLN A 298 -7.62 19.76 -15.86
C GLN A 298 -6.49 20.79 -15.79
N LEU A 299 -5.72 20.78 -14.70
CA LEU A 299 -4.52 21.60 -14.54
C LEU A 299 -3.31 21.09 -15.35
N GLY A 300 -3.44 19.95 -16.05
CA GLY A 300 -2.41 19.41 -16.93
C GLY A 300 -1.47 18.38 -16.28
N TRP A 301 -1.81 17.86 -15.10
CA TRP A 301 -0.96 16.93 -14.35
C TRP A 301 -1.19 15.44 -14.64
N GLY A 302 -2.11 15.10 -15.55
CA GLY A 302 -2.50 13.71 -15.81
C GLY A 302 -1.34 12.79 -16.24
N ASP A 303 -0.37 13.31 -17.01
CA ASP A 303 0.75 12.51 -17.52
C ASP A 303 1.86 12.28 -16.47
N LEU A 304 1.74 12.91 -15.29
CA LEU A 304 2.72 12.77 -14.23
C LEU A 304 2.62 11.37 -13.60
N LYS A 305 3.69 10.59 -13.69
CA LYS A 305 3.81 9.25 -13.08
C LYS A 305 4.17 9.34 -11.60
N GLU A 306 3.33 10.04 -10.85
CA GLU A 306 3.42 10.18 -9.41
C GLU A 306 2.12 9.67 -8.79
N SER A 307 2.10 9.49 -7.47
CA SER A 307 1.00 8.83 -6.78
C SER A 307 0.43 9.66 -5.63
N ILE A 308 -0.91 9.69 -5.58
CA ILE A 308 -1.65 10.34 -4.50
C ILE A 308 -2.44 9.26 -3.75
N GLY A 309 -2.16 9.11 -2.45
CA GLY A 309 -2.90 8.20 -1.58
C GLY A 309 -3.79 8.96 -0.61
N ILE A 310 -5.08 8.65 -0.59
CA ILE A 310 -6.05 9.33 0.29
C ILE A 310 -6.61 8.37 1.34
N THR A 311 -6.63 8.80 2.59
CA THR A 311 -7.34 8.11 3.67
C THR A 311 -8.17 9.10 4.45
N GLY A 312 -9.39 8.73 4.84
CA GLY A 312 -10.26 9.63 5.59
C GLY A 312 -9.92 9.76 7.09
N CYS A 313 -8.93 9.00 7.61
CA CYS A 313 -8.42 9.12 8.98
C CYS A 313 -7.01 8.54 9.16
N GLU A 314 -6.44 8.78 10.33
CA GLU A 314 -5.15 8.31 10.87
C GLU A 314 -4.88 6.78 10.78
N ARG A 315 -5.90 5.97 10.51
CA ARG A 315 -5.75 4.50 10.32
C ARG A 315 -5.02 4.13 9.03
N GLN A 316 -5.00 5.04 8.05
CA GLN A 316 -4.16 4.93 6.85
C GLN A 316 -4.37 3.62 6.06
N CYS A 317 -5.64 3.27 5.81
CA CYS A 317 -6.00 2.00 5.17
C CYS A 317 -5.46 1.85 3.75
N PHE A 318 -5.36 2.96 2.99
CA PHE A 318 -4.78 2.99 1.64
C PHE A 318 -3.26 3.23 1.62
N ARG A 319 -2.61 3.26 2.79
CA ARG A 319 -1.14 3.44 2.90
C ARG A 319 -0.67 4.75 2.21
N PRO A 320 -1.25 5.91 2.53
CA PRO A 320 -0.91 7.18 1.88
C PRO A 320 0.56 7.58 2.02
N ALA A 321 1.23 7.09 3.06
CA ALA A 321 2.63 7.42 3.32
C ALA A 321 3.64 6.53 2.55
N THR A 322 3.19 5.59 1.71
CA THR A 322 4.02 4.93 0.70
C THR A 322 3.72 5.47 -0.70
N LYS A 323 3.12 6.66 -0.77
CA LYS A 323 2.85 7.41 -1.99
C LYS A 323 3.71 8.66 -1.99
N THR A 324 3.83 9.28 -3.15
CA THR A 324 4.62 10.51 -3.31
C THR A 324 3.95 11.70 -2.61
N ILE A 325 2.61 11.72 -2.62
CA ILE A 325 1.78 12.60 -1.81
C ILE A 325 0.76 11.75 -1.06
N GLY A 326 0.78 11.83 0.26
CA GLY A 326 -0.21 11.21 1.14
C GLY A 326 -1.16 12.25 1.72
N LEU A 327 -2.46 11.95 1.71
CA LEU A 327 -3.51 12.75 2.33
C LEU A 327 -4.17 11.94 3.45
N VAL A 328 -4.05 12.43 4.68
CA VAL A 328 -4.62 11.79 5.87
C VAL A 328 -5.68 12.70 6.46
N GLY A 329 -6.93 12.26 6.52
CA GLY A 329 -8.02 13.02 7.12
C GLY A 329 -7.65 13.52 8.51
N SER A 330 -7.81 14.82 8.73
CA SER A 330 -7.44 15.54 9.96
C SER A 330 -8.64 16.20 10.66
N GLY A 331 -9.81 16.17 10.02
CA GLY A 331 -11.07 16.75 10.48
C GLY A 331 -12.11 16.67 9.36
N VAL A 332 -13.32 17.21 9.56
CA VAL A 332 -14.35 17.26 8.51
C VAL A 332 -13.84 18.10 7.34
N ASP A 333 -13.82 17.54 6.13
CA ASP A 333 -13.33 18.18 4.91
C ASP A 333 -11.91 18.77 5.03
N ARG A 334 -11.05 18.10 5.81
CA ARG A 334 -9.65 18.52 6.00
C ARG A 334 -8.68 17.36 5.94
N TYR A 335 -7.51 17.63 5.36
CA TYR A 335 -6.45 16.65 5.18
C TYR A 335 -5.11 17.19 5.67
N GLN A 336 -4.39 16.31 6.36
CA GLN A 336 -2.96 16.44 6.62
C GLN A 336 -2.18 15.91 5.43
N PHE A 337 -1.18 16.66 4.98
CA PHE A 337 -0.22 16.20 3.98
C PHE A 337 0.88 15.34 4.63
N LYS A 338 1.24 14.27 3.93
CA LYS A 338 2.47 13.51 4.14
C LYS A 338 3.28 13.50 2.86
N LEU A 339 4.52 13.98 2.95
CA LEU A 339 5.45 14.10 1.83
C LEU A 339 6.67 13.19 2.05
N PHE A 340 7.67 13.25 1.17
CA PHE A 340 8.94 12.49 1.26
C PHE A 340 8.84 10.97 1.03
N GLY A 341 7.64 10.41 0.93
CA GLY A 341 7.42 9.00 0.59
C GLY A 341 7.61 8.73 -0.90
N ASP A 342 7.70 7.46 -1.27
CA ASP A 342 7.68 7.04 -2.68
C ASP A 342 7.09 5.65 -2.87
N GLU A 343 6.82 5.35 -4.14
CA GLU A 343 6.19 4.13 -4.64
C GLU A 343 6.97 2.85 -4.34
N SER A 344 8.27 2.94 -4.07
CA SER A 344 9.08 1.78 -3.69
C SER A 344 8.76 1.30 -2.27
N ALA A 345 8.09 2.13 -1.47
CA ALA A 345 7.88 1.93 -0.03
C ALA A 345 9.20 1.73 0.76
N ARG A 346 10.34 2.21 0.24
CA ARG A 346 11.62 2.31 0.97
C ARG A 346 11.69 3.55 1.84
N PHE A 347 10.95 4.59 1.45
CA PHE A 347 10.88 5.85 2.16
C PHE A 347 9.45 6.08 2.65
N GLN A 348 9.32 6.20 3.96
CA GLN A 348 8.06 6.48 4.62
C GLN A 348 7.76 7.98 4.55
N GLY A 349 6.58 8.31 4.04
CA GLY A 349 6.08 9.67 4.01
C GLY A 349 5.82 10.21 5.42
N LYS A 350 6.18 11.47 5.64
CA LYS A 350 6.13 12.16 6.92
C LYS A 350 5.35 13.47 6.82
N PRO A 351 4.78 13.96 7.93
CA PRO A 351 4.26 15.33 8.00
C PRO A 351 5.34 16.34 7.58
N LEU A 352 4.93 17.48 7.01
CA LEU A 352 5.85 18.56 6.66
C LEU A 352 6.18 19.34 7.95
N ILE A 353 7.29 18.99 8.57
CA ILE A 353 7.80 19.61 9.80
C ILE A 353 9.08 20.38 9.46
N SER A 354 9.21 21.61 9.95
CA SER A 354 10.42 22.43 9.82
C SER A 354 11.66 21.72 10.37
N SER A 355 12.85 22.11 9.90
CA SER A 355 14.09 21.45 10.30
C SER A 355 14.45 21.61 11.79
N ASP A 356 13.96 22.67 12.45
CA ASP A 356 14.06 22.86 13.90
C ASP A 356 13.13 21.92 14.70
N GLY A 357 12.18 21.28 14.03
CA GLY A 357 11.24 20.37 14.65
C GLY A 357 10.10 21.05 15.41
N GLU A 358 9.91 22.37 15.30
CA GLU A 358 8.93 23.13 16.09
C GLU A 358 7.58 23.33 15.36
N GLU A 359 7.61 23.45 14.04
CA GLU A 359 6.45 23.84 13.23
C GLU A 359 6.03 22.75 12.24
N MET A 360 4.77 22.33 12.32
CA MET A 360 4.13 21.44 11.35
C MET A 360 3.22 22.23 10.40
N TYR A 361 3.60 22.24 9.13
CA TYR A 361 2.84 22.83 8.04
C TYR A 361 1.91 21.80 7.39
N LEU A 362 0.86 22.28 6.72
CA LEU A 362 -0.13 21.46 6.02
C LEU A 362 -0.75 20.35 6.90
N ARG A 363 -0.81 20.56 8.22
CA ARG A 363 -1.42 19.63 9.18
C ARG A 363 -2.93 19.45 8.95
N SER A 364 -3.58 20.50 8.47
CA SER A 364 -5.03 20.51 8.30
C SER A 364 -5.42 21.47 7.20
N VAL A 365 -5.25 21.04 5.96
CA VAL A 365 -5.60 21.79 4.75
C VAL A 365 -7.08 21.57 4.45
N PRO A 366 -7.89 22.64 4.24
CA PRO A 366 -9.26 22.50 3.74
C PRO A 366 -9.28 21.74 2.42
N ARG A 367 -10.32 20.94 2.17
CA ARG A 367 -10.48 20.14 0.95
C ARG A 367 -10.25 20.97 -0.33
N GLU A 368 -10.79 22.17 -0.39
CA GLU A 368 -10.68 23.13 -1.49
C GLU A 368 -9.25 23.63 -1.73
N GLY A 369 -8.38 23.59 -0.71
CA GLY A 369 -6.97 23.95 -0.82
C GLY A 369 -6.06 22.79 -1.25
N VAL A 370 -6.57 21.55 -1.30
CA VAL A 370 -5.73 20.37 -1.56
C VAL A 370 -5.14 20.39 -2.96
N ALA A 371 -5.96 20.61 -4.00
CA ALA A 371 -5.47 20.65 -5.38
C ALA A 371 -4.49 21.81 -5.61
N VAL A 372 -4.75 22.96 -4.97
CA VAL A 372 -3.88 24.15 -5.02
C VAL A 372 -2.49 23.85 -4.48
N VAL A 373 -2.41 23.17 -3.34
CA VAL A 373 -1.12 22.75 -2.76
C VAL A 373 -0.40 21.75 -3.66
N ILE A 374 -1.12 20.75 -4.19
CA ILE A 374 -0.52 19.74 -5.07
C ILE A 374 0.00 20.36 -6.37
N ASP A 375 -0.76 21.26 -7.00
CA ASP A 375 -0.33 22.01 -8.17
C ASP A 375 0.95 22.81 -7.91
N ALA A 376 1.03 23.51 -6.78
CA ALA A 376 2.22 24.24 -6.38
C ALA A 376 3.45 23.33 -6.18
N LEU A 377 3.26 22.14 -5.59
CA LEU A 377 4.31 21.13 -5.42
C LEU A 377 4.76 20.53 -6.75
N PHE A 378 3.83 20.21 -7.66
CA PHE A 378 4.16 19.68 -8.98
C PHE A 378 4.90 20.70 -9.85
N LYS A 379 4.51 21.98 -9.80
CA LYS A 379 5.25 23.08 -10.46
C LYS A 379 6.67 23.20 -9.90
N PHE A 380 6.82 23.12 -8.57
CA PHE A 380 8.14 23.17 -7.94
C PHE A 380 9.03 22.01 -8.40
N TYR A 381 8.47 20.80 -8.39
CA TYR A 381 9.13 19.59 -8.82
C TYR A 381 9.55 19.64 -10.29
N GLN A 382 8.63 19.94 -11.21
CA GLN A 382 8.95 19.98 -12.65
C GLN A 382 10.05 20.98 -12.99
N LYS A 383 10.05 22.15 -12.32
CA LYS A 383 11.05 23.19 -12.54
C LYS A 383 12.44 22.81 -12.02
N ASN A 384 12.53 22.00 -10.96
CA ASN A 384 13.77 21.82 -10.18
C ASN A 384 14.26 20.37 -10.08
N ARG A 385 13.55 19.40 -10.65
CA ARG A 385 13.95 17.99 -10.62
C ARG A 385 15.21 17.73 -11.42
N LYS A 386 16.01 16.78 -10.96
CA LYS A 386 17.12 16.21 -11.73
C LYS A 386 16.59 15.15 -12.70
N THR A 387 17.41 14.78 -13.68
CA THR A 387 17.12 13.66 -14.58
C THR A 387 16.84 12.39 -13.77
N ASN A 388 15.75 11.69 -14.10
CA ASN A 388 15.30 10.45 -13.44
C ASN A 388 15.00 10.57 -11.93
N GLU A 389 14.73 11.77 -11.44
CA GLU A 389 14.33 11.98 -10.05
C GLU A 389 12.80 12.02 -9.92
N GLY A 390 12.20 11.12 -9.14
CA GLY A 390 10.77 11.17 -8.78
C GLY A 390 10.47 12.20 -7.68
N LEU A 391 9.21 12.55 -7.49
CA LEU A 391 8.77 13.60 -6.55
C LEU A 391 9.19 13.34 -5.10
N GLY A 392 9.09 12.08 -4.64
CA GLY A 392 9.52 11.70 -3.29
C GLY A 392 11.01 11.95 -3.05
N ALA A 393 11.85 11.58 -4.02
CA ALA A 393 13.29 11.80 -3.97
C ALA A 393 13.62 13.31 -4.05
N PHE A 394 12.92 14.04 -4.91
CA PHE A 394 13.01 15.49 -4.98
C PHE A 394 12.71 16.16 -3.64
N HIS A 395 11.58 15.84 -3.01
CA HIS A 395 11.19 16.38 -1.69
C HIS A 395 12.27 16.12 -0.63
N ARG A 396 12.86 14.91 -0.61
CA ARG A 396 13.96 14.59 0.31
C ARG A 396 15.22 15.38 0.02
N ARG A 397 15.53 15.66 -1.25
CA ARG A 397 16.70 16.44 -1.66
C ARG A 397 16.58 17.92 -1.30
N VAL A 398 15.41 18.53 -1.56
CA VAL A 398 15.20 19.95 -1.23
C VAL A 398 14.97 20.18 0.26
N GLY A 399 14.54 19.14 0.98
CA GLY A 399 14.25 19.21 2.42
C GLY A 399 12.93 19.91 2.73
N ALA A 400 12.50 19.81 3.98
CA ALA A 400 11.26 20.41 4.45
C ALA A 400 11.25 21.95 4.28
N ASP A 401 12.31 22.62 4.71
CA ASP A 401 12.40 24.09 4.66
C ASP A 401 12.36 24.62 3.22
N GLY A 402 12.93 23.89 2.26
CA GLY A 402 12.86 24.24 0.84
C GLY A 402 11.41 24.17 0.30
N ILE A 403 10.65 23.16 0.72
CA ILE A 403 9.24 23.01 0.37
C ILE A 403 8.41 24.11 1.06
N ILE A 404 8.63 24.33 2.36
CA ILE A 404 7.91 25.35 3.15
C ILE A 404 8.11 26.73 2.53
N ARG A 405 9.36 27.11 2.24
CA ARG A 405 9.67 28.39 1.59
C ARG A 405 8.95 28.56 0.26
N HIS A 406 9.02 27.56 -0.63
CA HIS A 406 8.33 27.60 -1.92
C HIS A 406 6.81 27.82 -1.75
N LEU A 407 6.18 27.14 -0.79
CA LEU A 407 4.75 27.28 -0.53
C LEU A 407 4.38 28.61 0.14
N GLN A 408 5.28 29.21 0.94
CA GLN A 408 5.09 30.53 1.55
C GLN A 408 5.25 31.67 0.53
N GLU A 409 6.17 31.52 -0.44
CA GLU A 409 6.42 32.47 -1.51
C GLU A 409 5.39 32.39 -2.65
N ASN A 410 4.65 31.29 -2.73
CA ASN A 410 3.60 31.10 -3.74
C ASN A 410 2.28 31.73 -3.28
N GLU A 411 1.82 32.75 -4.01
CA GLU A 411 0.58 33.50 -3.71
C GLU A 411 -0.67 32.60 -3.54
N ALA A 412 -0.76 31.47 -4.25
CA ALA A 412 -1.90 30.57 -4.16
C ALA A 412 -1.90 29.72 -2.87
N THR A 413 -0.73 29.49 -2.27
CA THR A 413 -0.59 28.64 -1.07
C THR A 413 -0.19 29.40 0.19
N LYS A 414 0.28 30.65 0.08
CA LYS A 414 0.79 31.46 1.19
C LYS A 414 -0.17 31.49 2.39
N ALA A 415 -1.45 31.75 2.16
CA ALA A 415 -2.47 31.78 3.22
C ALA A 415 -2.63 30.44 3.96
N LEU A 416 -2.40 29.30 3.29
CA LEU A 416 -2.43 27.97 3.90
C LEU A 416 -1.19 27.69 4.78
N MET A 417 -0.14 28.49 4.62
CA MET A 417 1.14 28.34 5.33
C MET A 417 1.29 29.29 6.53
N GLU A 418 0.40 30.26 6.72
CA GLU A 418 0.54 31.30 7.77
C GLU A 418 0.38 30.78 9.21
N LYS A 419 -0.30 29.63 9.38
CA LYS A 419 -0.64 29.09 10.71
C LYS A 419 -0.14 27.65 10.85
N PRO A 420 1.18 27.44 11.01
CA PRO A 420 1.70 26.12 11.35
C PRO A 420 1.17 25.67 12.72
N ALA A 421 1.17 24.36 12.94
CA ALA A 421 0.79 23.77 14.21
C ALA A 421 2.03 23.35 15.00
N PRO A 422 2.03 23.43 16.34
CA PRO A 422 3.15 22.94 17.15
C PRO A 422 3.30 21.42 17.01
N THR A 423 4.55 20.97 17.09
CA THR A 423 4.96 19.56 16.92
C THR A 423 4.92 18.75 18.20
N ASP A 424 4.68 19.34 19.37
CA ASP A 424 4.68 18.75 20.71
C ASP A 424 3.77 17.51 20.84
N CYS A 425 2.91 17.29 19.85
CA CYS A 425 2.06 16.10 19.68
C CYS A 425 2.76 14.88 19.03
N VAL A 426 3.99 15.03 18.51
CA VAL A 426 4.75 14.03 17.74
C VAL A 426 6.02 13.67 18.51
N LEU A 427 5.88 13.04 19.68
CA LEU A 427 7.06 12.53 20.40
C LEU A 427 7.65 11.34 19.62
N GLU A 428 8.91 11.48 19.20
CA GLU A 428 9.70 10.51 18.43
C GLU A 428 9.78 9.10 19.01
#